data_AF-A0A9E8D6Y4-F1
#
_entry.id   AF-A0A9E8D6Y4-F1
#
_cell.length_a   1.000
_cell.length_b   1.000
_cell.length_c   1.000
_cell.angle_alpha   90.00
_cell.angle_beta   90.00
_cell.angle_gamma   90.00
#
_symmetry.space_group_name_H-M   'P 1'
#
loop_
_entity.id
_entity.type
_entity.pdbx_description
1 polymer ?
#
loop_
_entity_poly.entity_id
_entity_poly.type
_entity_poly.pdbx_seq_one_letter_code
_entity_poly.pdbx_strand_id
1 'polypeptide(L)' 'MKQRKIKDNALKAQLRTPRFKMQQQTPKKGKGSYSRKGRNSLGGHRQAA' A
#
# COMPACT_ATOMS: atom_id res chain seq x y z
N MET A 1 -16.63 11.57 3.73
CA MET A 1 -17.35 10.72 4.71
C MET A 1 -17.53 11.50 6.00
N LYS A 2 -18.76 11.69 6.48
CA LYS A 2 -19.03 12.43 7.73
C LYS A 2 -18.47 11.63 8.90
N GLN A 3 -17.45 12.15 9.60
CA GLN A 3 -16.92 11.49 10.78
C GLN A 3 -17.96 11.60 11.91
N ARG A 4 -18.50 10.44 12.30
CA ARG A 4 -19.43 10.36 13.43
C ARG A 4 -18.62 10.49 14.72
N LYS A 5 -19.14 11.24 15.68
CA LYS A 5 -18.53 11.31 17.02
C LYS A 5 -18.53 9.92 17.64
N ILE A 6 -17.38 9.50 18.16
CA ILE A 6 -17.23 8.22 18.86
C ILE A 6 -17.91 8.36 20.23
N LYS A 7 -18.78 7.41 20.57
CA LYS A 7 -19.59 7.47 21.81
C LYS A 7 -18.99 6.65 22.95
N ASP A 8 -18.45 5.47 22.63
CA ASP A 8 -18.01 4.51 23.65
C ASP A 8 -16.47 4.47 23.73
N ASN A 9 -15.83 3.63 22.91
CA ASN A 9 -14.39 3.38 22.99
C ASN A 9 -13.63 3.96 21.79
N ALA A 10 -12.78 4.95 22.09
CA ALA A 10 -11.95 5.63 21.10
C ALA A 10 -10.93 4.70 20.41
N LEU A 11 -10.27 3.80 21.14
CA LEU A 11 -9.23 2.92 20.59
C LEU A 11 -9.82 1.87 19.64
N LYS A 12 -10.94 1.25 20.01
CA LYS A 12 -11.65 0.30 19.14
C LYS A 12 -12.13 0.97 17.85
N ALA A 13 -12.64 2.20 17.95
CA ALA A 13 -13.06 2.97 16.79
C ALA A 13 -11.86 3.32 15.89
N GLN A 14 -10.74 3.75 16.48
CA GLN A 14 -9.51 4.03 15.73
C GLN A 14 -9.00 2.80 14.99
N LEU A 15 -8.94 1.63 15.62
CA LEU A 15 -8.49 0.37 15.00
C LEU A 15 -9.30 0.00 13.74
N ARG A 16 -10.58 0.38 13.69
CA ARG A 16 -11.46 0.09 12.52
C ARG A 16 -11.31 1.09 11.38
N THR A 17 -10.51 2.14 11.53
CA THR A 17 -10.23 3.08 10.45
C THR A 17 -9.24 2.48 9.43
N PRO A 18 -9.20 3.01 8.18
CA PRO A 18 -8.23 2.55 7.18
C PRO A 18 -6.77 2.70 7.59
N ARG A 19 -6.46 3.51 8.61
CA ARG A 19 -5.11 3.71 9.13
C ARG A 19 -4.49 2.40 9.64
N PHE A 20 -5.29 1.56 10.27
CA PHE A 20 -4.83 0.31 10.88
C PHE A 20 -5.33 -0.92 10.12
N LYS A 21 -5.61 -0.77 8.81
CA LYS A 21 -5.94 -1.92 7.97
C LYS A 21 -4.73 -2.83 7.82
N MET A 22 -4.98 -4.13 7.70
CA MET A 22 -3.94 -5.10 7.37
C MET A 22 -3.27 -4.74 6.05
N GLN A 23 -1.93 -4.66 6.07
CA GLN A 23 -1.14 -4.40 4.87
C GLN A 23 -0.52 -5.71 4.40
N GLN A 24 -0.76 -6.06 3.14
CA GLN A 24 -0.15 -7.22 2.51
C GLN A 24 1.10 -6.78 1.75
N GLN A 25 2.25 -7.39 2.04
CA GLN A 25 3.48 -7.16 1.28
C GLN A 25 3.45 -7.99 -0.01
N THR A 26 3.94 -7.40 -1.11
CA THR A 26 4.12 -8.14 -2.36
C THR A 26 5.34 -9.05 -2.25
N PRO A 27 5.20 -10.37 -2.49
CA PRO A 27 6.31 -11.29 -2.37
C PRO A 27 7.32 -11.09 -3.50
N LYS A 28 8.61 -11.31 -3.22
CA LYS A 28 9.68 -11.18 -4.23
C LYS A 28 9.71 -12.32 -5.25
N LYS A 29 9.17 -13.49 -4.90
CA LYS A 29 9.11 -14.71 -5.75
C LYS A 29 7.81 -15.47 -5.48
N GLY A 30 7.34 -16.28 -6.43
CA GLY A 30 6.12 -17.09 -6.31
C GLY A 30 4.86 -16.39 -6.81
N LYS A 31 3.69 -16.75 -6.26
CA LYS A 31 2.38 -16.21 -6.69
C LYS A 31 2.30 -14.70 -6.41
N GLY A 32 1.88 -13.92 -7.40
CA GLY A 32 1.75 -12.46 -7.27
C GLY A 32 3.06 -11.68 -7.23
N SER A 33 4.19 -12.30 -7.58
CA SER A 33 5.51 -11.65 -7.58
C SER A 33 5.93 -11.02 -8.92
N TYR A 34 5.22 -11.32 -10.01
CA TYR A 34 5.55 -10.77 -11.33
C TYR A 34 5.30 -9.25 -11.37
N SER A 35 6.30 -8.49 -11.83
CA SER A 35 6.17 -7.07 -12.11
C SER A 35 6.47 -6.81 -13.59
N ARG A 36 5.60 -6.06 -14.27
CA ARG A 36 5.78 -5.68 -15.68
C ARG A 36 7.04 -4.85 -15.89
N LYS A 37 7.40 -4.02 -14.91
CA LYS A 37 8.59 -3.15 -14.94
C LYS A 37 9.39 -3.35 -13.67
N GLY A 38 10.64 -3.75 -13.83
CA GLY A 38 11.58 -3.84 -12.70
C GLY A 38 11.90 -2.45 -12.14
N ARG A 39 12.32 -2.40 -10.87
CA ARG A 39 12.62 -1.15 -10.15
C ARG A 39 13.66 -0.27 -10.86
N ASN A 40 14.55 -0.87 -11.66
CA ASN A 40 15.64 -0.19 -12.37
C ASN A 40 15.27 0.29 -13.78
N SER A 41 14.08 -0.03 -14.29
CA SER A 41 13.63 0.44 -15.62
C SER A 41 13.23 1.92 -15.67
N LEU A 42 13.27 2.61 -14.53
CA LEU A 42 13.01 4.05 -14.40
C LEU A 42 14.31 4.89 -14.38
N GLY A 43 15.48 4.25 -14.40
CA GLY A 43 16.79 4.92 -14.44
C GLY A 43 17.35 4.99 -15.85
N GLY A 44 17.01 6.06 -16.58
CA GLY A 44 17.84 6.56 -17.69
C GLY A 44 17.61 5.92 -19.06
N HIS A 45 16.61 6.42 -19.79
CA HIS A 45 16.73 6.48 -21.25
C HIS A 45 17.72 7.61 -21.60
N ARG A 46 19.02 7.33 -21.65
CA ARG A 46 19.92 8.11 -22.52
C ARG A 46 19.75 7.51 -23.91
N GLN A 47 19.04 8.22 -24.76
CA GLN A 47 18.92 7.88 -26.19
C GLN A 47 20.35 7.91 -26.77
N ALA A 48 20.76 6.83 -27.42
CA ALA A 48 21.94 6.85 -28.28
C ALA A 48 21.53 7.53 -29.60
N ALA A 49 22.38 8.47 -30.03
CA ALA A 49 22.24 9.23 -31.28
C ALA A 49 22.32 8.35 -32.52
#